data_AF-A0A7K0ZGS3-F1
#
_entry.id   AF-A0A7K0ZGS3-F1
#
_cell.length_a   1.000
_cell.length_b   1.000
_cell.length_c   1.000
_cell.angle_alpha   90.00
_cell.angle_beta   90.00
_cell.angle_gamma   90.00
#
_symmetry.space_group_name_H-M   'P 1'
#
loop_
_entity.id
_entity.type
_entity.pdbx_description
1 polymer ?
#
loop_
_entity_poly.entity_id
_entity_poly.type
_entity_poly.pdbx_seq_one_letter_code
_entity_poly.pdbx_strand_id
1 'polypeptide(L)'
;MLLDSVSWNVSDDERWVVMGPNGAGKTTLMQVISTRMFPTRGSVRILGEELGSFDLAELRPLIGWASSALANDIPPAESVANVVLTGAWA
;
A
#
# COMPACT_ATOMS: atom_id res chain seq x y z
N MET A 1 9.74 16.72 1.22
CA MET A 1 8.78 16.54 2.35
C MET A 1 8.13 15.18 2.14
N LEU A 2 8.25 14.25 3.09
CA LEU A 2 7.81 12.85 2.91
C LEU A 2 6.46 12.52 3.58
N LEU A 3 5.79 13.55 4.10
CA LEU A 3 4.35 13.75 4.28
C LEU A 3 4.16 14.63 5.54
N ASP A 4 3.29 15.64 5.47
CA ASP A 4 2.73 16.42 6.60
C ASP A 4 1.73 17.45 6.01
N SER A 5 0.49 17.71 6.45
CA SER A 5 -0.40 17.12 7.46
C SER A 5 -1.63 16.53 6.74
N VAL A 6 -1.63 15.23 6.42
CA VAL A 6 -2.69 14.65 5.57
C VAL A 6 -3.93 14.31 6.39
N SER A 7 -5.09 14.79 5.93
CA SER A 7 -6.42 14.34 6.35
C SER A 7 -7.24 14.04 5.10
N TRP A 8 -7.41 12.75 4.84
CA TRP A 8 -8.05 12.20 3.65
C TRP A 8 -8.89 11.01 4.11
N ASN A 9 -10.13 10.94 3.62
CA ASN A 9 -11.02 9.82 3.85
C ASN A 9 -11.43 9.27 2.49
N VAL A 10 -11.44 7.95 2.37
CA VAL A 10 -11.86 7.25 1.16
C VAL A 10 -13.04 6.36 1.50
N SER A 11 -14.09 6.42 0.69
CA SER A 11 -15.25 5.53 0.77
C SER A 11 -15.20 4.43 -0.29
N ASP A 12 -15.90 3.32 -0.07
CA ASP A 12 -15.80 2.08 -0.86
C ASP A 12 -16.14 2.25 -2.35
N ASP A 13 -16.87 3.30 -2.71
CA ASP A 13 -17.31 3.63 -4.07
C ASP A 13 -16.43 4.68 -4.77
N GLU A 14 -15.37 5.15 -4.11
CA GLU A 14 -14.52 6.21 -4.64
C GLU A 14 -13.30 5.70 -5.41
N ARG A 15 -12.88 6.47 -6.41
CA ARG A 15 -11.65 6.24 -7.18
C ARG A 15 -10.83 7.51 -7.22
N TRP A 16 -9.61 7.42 -6.69
CA TRP A 16 -8.75 8.57 -6.50
C TRP A 16 -7.52 8.53 -7.40
N VAL A 17 -7.10 9.71 -7.85
CA VAL A 17 -5.81 9.92 -8.52
C VAL A 17 -4.98 10.85 -7.66
N VAL A 18 -3.82 10.36 -7.19
CA VAL A 18 -2.89 11.17 -6.40
C VAL A 18 -1.87 11.83 -7.33
N MET A 19 -1.92 13.16 -7.44
CA MET A 19 -1.04 13.95 -8.31
C MET A 19 -0.06 14.82 -7.49
N GLY A 20 1.05 15.20 -8.10
CA GLY A 20 2.07 16.06 -7.48
C GLY A 20 3.46 15.87 -8.09
N PRO A 21 4.43 16.77 -7.83
CA PRO A 21 5.78 16.67 -8.37
C PRO A 21 6.54 15.44 -7.86
N ASN A 22 7.65 15.10 -8.52
CA ASN A 22 8.55 14.06 -8.04
C ASN A 22 9.12 14.47 -6.67
N GLY A 23 9.15 13.53 -5.72
CA GLY A 23 9.57 13.82 -4.34
C GLY A 23 8.50 14.44 -3.43
N ALA A 24 7.27 14.63 -3.90
CA ALA A 24 6.15 15.13 -3.07
C ALA A 24 5.62 14.13 -2.04
N GLY A 25 6.15 12.91 -1.97
CA GLY A 25 5.69 11.87 -1.03
C GLY A 25 4.56 10.98 -1.53
N LYS A 26 4.18 11.03 -2.83
CA LYS A 26 3.12 10.17 -3.40
C LYS A 26 3.36 8.68 -3.16
N THR A 27 4.57 8.20 -3.48
CA THR A 27 4.96 6.81 -3.25
C THR A 27 4.93 6.44 -1.77
N THR A 28 5.36 7.36 -0.90
CA THR A 28 5.32 7.18 0.55
C THR A 28 3.89 7.08 1.07
N LEU A 29 2.98 7.95 0.60
CA LEU A 29 1.55 7.87 0.93
C LEU A 29 0.97 6.52 0.50
N MET A 30 1.26 6.11 -0.73
CA MET A 30 0.79 4.83 -1.25
C MET A 30 1.31 3.65 -0.40
N GLN A 31 2.59 3.65 0.00
CA GLN A 31 3.15 2.63 0.90
C GLN A 31 2.49 2.61 2.29
N VAL A 32 2.12 3.77 2.83
CA VAL A 32 1.43 3.87 4.12
C VAL A 32 0.01 3.30 4.04
N ILE A 33 -0.79 3.76 3.07
CA ILE A 33 -2.18 3.26 2.93
C ILE A 33 -2.25 1.80 2.48
N SER A 34 -1.15 1.26 1.93
CA SER A 34 -1.04 -0.15 1.57
C SER A 34 -0.43 -1.02 2.68
N THR A 35 -0.30 -0.52 3.91
CA THR A 35 0.29 -1.25 5.07
C THR A 35 1.75 -1.72 4.89
N ARG A 36 2.47 -1.13 3.92
CA ARG A 36 3.88 -1.43 3.65
C ARG A 36 4.83 -0.56 4.46
N MET A 37 4.33 0.52 5.06
CA MET A 37 5.09 1.46 5.87
C MET A 37 4.19 2.02 6.99
N PHE A 38 4.75 2.16 8.19
CA PHE A 38 4.08 2.90 9.27
C PHE A 38 4.33 4.41 9.13
N PRO A 39 3.32 5.25 9.40
CA PRO A 39 3.57 6.69 9.50
C PRO A 39 4.52 6.97 10.67
N THR A 40 5.42 7.93 10.50
CA THR A 40 6.31 8.34 11.60
C THR A 40 5.53 9.10 12.70
N ARG A 41 4.44 9.77 12.33
CA ARG A 41 3.54 10.53 13.23
C ARG A 41 2.11 10.52 12.65
N GLY A 42 1.11 10.65 13.52
CA GLY A 42 -0.31 10.60 13.15
C GLY A 42 -0.89 9.18 13.21
N SER A 43 -2.13 9.03 12.76
CA SER A 43 -2.83 7.75 12.72
C SER A 43 -3.40 7.46 11.34
N VAL A 44 -3.53 6.17 11.04
CA VAL A 44 -4.09 5.68 9.77
C VAL A 44 -5.02 4.53 10.12
N ARG A 45 -6.24 4.59 9.61
CA ARG A 45 -7.24 3.54 9.73
C ARG A 45 -7.53 2.95 8.37
N ILE A 46 -7.43 1.64 8.24
CA ILE A 46 -7.67 0.92 6.99
C ILE A 46 -8.70 -0.18 7.28
N LEU A 47 -9.77 -0.20 6.51
CA LEU A 47 -10.86 -1.18 6.67
C LEU A 47 -11.44 -1.24 8.10
N GLY A 48 -11.51 -0.08 8.78
CA GLY A 48 -12.00 0.03 10.15
C GLY A 48 -10.94 -0.16 11.24
N GLU A 49 -9.75 -0.65 10.89
CA GLU A 49 -8.71 -1.04 11.83
C GLU A 49 -7.56 -0.02 11.89
N GLU A 50 -7.06 0.32 13.08
CA GLU A 50 -5.99 1.30 13.27
C GLU A 50 -4.60 0.64 13.15
N LEU A 51 -3.74 1.17 12.28
CA LEU A 51 -2.41 0.59 12.07
C LEU A 51 -1.64 0.45 13.39
N GLY A 52 -1.27 -0.79 13.72
CA GLY A 52 -0.55 -1.14 14.95
C GLY A 52 -1.43 -1.72 16.07
N SER A 53 -2.75 -1.74 15.92
CA SER A 53 -3.66 -2.35 16.91
C SER A 53 -4.04 -3.81 16.62
N PHE A 54 -3.62 -4.38 15.48
CA PHE A 54 -3.98 -5.72 15.01
C PHE A 54 -2.83 -6.34 14.18
N ASP A 55 -2.96 -7.62 13.82
CA ASP A 55 -1.98 -8.30 12.96
C ASP A 55 -2.10 -7.86 11.49
N LEU A 56 -1.05 -7.21 10.97
CA LEU A 56 -1.02 -6.77 9.57
C LEU A 56 -1.13 -7.93 8.56
N ALA A 57 -0.84 -9.16 8.98
CA ALA A 57 -1.04 -10.35 8.15
C ALA A 57 -2.52 -10.55 7.78
N GLU A 58 -3.46 -10.06 8.59
CA GLU A 58 -4.90 -10.18 8.31
C GLU A 58 -5.41 -9.12 7.33
N LEU A 59 -4.81 -7.92 7.31
CA LEU A 59 -5.24 -6.84 6.40
C LEU A 59 -4.57 -6.88 5.03
N ARG A 60 -3.31 -7.33 4.94
CA ARG A 60 -2.57 -7.36 3.66
C ARG A 60 -3.28 -8.13 2.54
N PRO A 61 -3.92 -9.29 2.79
CA PRO A 61 -4.70 -10.02 1.77
C PRO A 61 -5.83 -9.16 1.16
N LEU A 62 -6.37 -8.23 1.92
CA LEU A 62 -7.50 -7.38 1.52
C LEU A 62 -7.06 -6.17 0.67
N ILE A 63 -5.75 -5.95 0.52
CA ILE A 63 -5.19 -4.75 -0.11
C ILE A 63 -4.35 -5.13 -1.32
N GLY A 64 -4.93 -4.96 -2.50
CA GLY A 64 -4.22 -5.12 -3.77
C GLY A 64 -3.21 -4.00 -4.00
N TRP A 65 -1.97 -4.37 -4.31
CA TRP A 65 -0.93 -3.42 -4.72
C TRP A 65 -0.42 -3.79 -6.11
N ALA A 66 -0.57 -2.86 -7.06
CA ALA A 66 -0.09 -3.03 -8.43
C ALA A 66 0.93 -1.94 -8.76
N SER A 67 2.17 -2.33 -9.00
CA SER A 67 3.25 -1.40 -9.34
C SER A 67 4.36 -2.13 -10.06
N SER A 68 5.02 -1.47 -11.02
CA SER A 68 6.25 -1.97 -11.63
C SER A 68 7.37 -2.15 -10.60
N ALA A 69 7.33 -1.42 -9.48
CA ALA A 69 8.31 -1.58 -8.41
C ALA A 69 8.27 -2.98 -7.77
N LEU A 70 7.14 -3.69 -7.84
CA LEU A 70 7.05 -5.08 -7.38
C LEU A 70 7.89 -6.05 -8.20
N ALA A 71 8.15 -5.72 -9.46
CA ALA A 71 8.97 -6.57 -10.32
C ALA A 71 10.40 -6.73 -9.77
N ASN A 72 10.86 -5.79 -8.94
CA ASN A 72 12.17 -5.87 -8.28
C ASN A 72 12.25 -6.98 -7.23
N ASP A 73 11.11 -7.42 -6.69
CA ASP A 73 11.05 -8.47 -5.67
C ASP A 73 10.91 -9.88 -6.29
N ILE A 74 10.76 -9.97 -7.62
CA ILE A 74 10.58 -11.24 -8.34
C ILE A 74 11.95 -11.80 -8.73
N PRO A 75 12.28 -13.05 -8.37
CA PRO A 75 13.52 -13.69 -8.81
C PRO A 75 13.62 -13.72 -10.35
N PRO A 76 14.77 -13.43 -10.96
CA PRO A 76 14.90 -13.35 -12.42
C PRO A 76 14.54 -14.65 -13.17
N ALA A 77 14.67 -15.79 -12.49
CA ALA A 77 14.35 -17.11 -13.04
C ALA A 77 12.91 -17.56 -12.73
N GLU A 78 12.11 -16.73 -12.07
CA GLU A 78 10.74 -17.09 -11.70
C GLU A 78 9.81 -17.14 -12.91
N SER A 79 8.93 -18.14 -12.95
CA SER A 79 7.96 -18.28 -14.03
C SER A 79 6.76 -17.35 -13.81
N VAL A 80 6.19 -16.85 -14.90
CA VAL A 80 4.97 -16.02 -14.85
C VAL A 80 3.83 -16.74 -14.11
N ALA A 81 3.68 -18.05 -14.33
CA ALA A 81 2.65 -18.85 -13.66
C ALA A 81 2.81 -18.83 -12.14
N ASN A 82 4.03 -19.00 -11.64
CA ASN A 82 4.32 -18.96 -10.20
C ASN A 82 4.10 -17.56 -9.62
N VAL A 83 4.53 -16.50 -10.33
CA VAL A 83 4.26 -15.11 -9.90
C VAL A 83 2.76 -14.84 -9.78
N VAL A 84 1.95 -15.33 -10.72
CA VAL A 84 0.49 -15.15 -10.65
C VAL A 84 -0.10 -15.92 -9.46
N LEU A 85 0.42 -17.12 -9.17
CA LEU A 85 -0.03 -17.92 -8.03
C LEU A 85 0.26 -17.25 -6.68
N THR A 86 1.37 -16.53 -6.51
CA THR A 86 1.66 -15.84 -5.24
C THR A 86 0.63 -14.75 -4.93
N GLY A 87 0.03 -14.12 -5.93
CA GLY A 87 -1.05 -13.14 -5.74
C GLY A 87 -2.43 -13.75 -5.47
N ALA A 88 -2.64 -15.02 -5.83
CA ALA A 88 -3.91 -15.72 -5.60
C ALA A 88 -4.02 -16.34 -4.19
N TRP A 89 -2.90 -16.41 -3.46
CA TRP A 89 -2.78 -17.02 -2.13
C TRP A 89 -2.28 -16.00 -1.08
N ALA A 90 -2.26 -14.72 -1.45
CA ALA A 90 -1.86 -13.60 -0.60
C ALA A 90 -2.98 -13.13 0.32
#